data_AF-A0A2N5AE58-F1
#
_entry.id   AF-A0A2N5AE58-F1
#
_cell.length_a   1.000
_cell.length_b   1.000
_cell.length_c   1.000
_cell.angle_alpha   90.00
_cell.angle_beta   90.00
_cell.angle_gamma   90.00
#
_symmetry.space_group_name_H-M   'P 1'
#
loop_
_entity.id
_entity.type
_entity.pdbx_description
1 polymer ?
#
loop_
_entity_poly.entity_id
_entity_poly.type
_entity_poly.pdbx_seq_one_letter_code
_entity_poly.pdbx_strand_id
1 'polypeptide(L)' 'MNMKSIEDVFIHLLSDTYSAEKQLTRGLAKLARAASSEKLSAAFNAHLEETQGQIERIDQIIEQESGLKIKRMKCVAMEG' A
#
# COMPACT_ATOMS: atom_id res chain seq x y z
N MET A 1 -13.22 15.83 1.78
CA MET A 1 -11.90 16.09 2.40
C MET A 1 -11.84 17.55 2.79
N ASN A 2 -11.39 17.87 4.00
CA ASN A 2 -11.05 19.25 4.39
C ASN A 2 -9.62 19.22 4.92
N MET A 3 -8.65 19.52 4.06
CA MET A 3 -7.23 19.57 4.37
C MET A 3 -6.86 21.02 4.64
N LYS A 4 -6.35 21.30 5.84
CA LYS A 4 -6.05 22.68 6.27
C LYS A 4 -4.55 22.95 6.37
N SER A 5 -3.72 21.91 6.33
CA SER A 5 -2.27 22.01 6.42
C SER A 5 -1.56 21.00 5.51
N ILE A 6 -0.23 21.13 5.39
CA ILE A 6 0.61 20.18 4.65
C ILE A 6 0.66 18.82 5.36
N GLU A 7 0.62 18.82 6.69
CA GLU A 7 0.55 17.60 7.50
C GLU A 7 -0.74 16.83 7.23
N ASP A 8 -1.87 17.53 7.06
CA ASP A 8 -3.14 16.89 6.66
C ASP A 8 -3.03 16.21 5.30
N VAL A 9 -2.33 16.85 4.35
CA VAL A 9 -2.09 16.31 3.00
C VAL A 9 -1.20 15.08 3.10
N PHE A 10 -0.11 15.16 3.85
CA PHE A 10 0.82 14.05 4.05
C PHE A 10 0.11 12.84 4.67
N ILE A 11 -0.64 13.04 5.77
CA ILE A 11 -1.40 11.97 6.41
C ILE A 11 -2.42 11.35 5.45
N HIS A 12 -3.11 12.18 4.65
CA HIS A 12 -4.07 11.69 3.68
C HIS A 12 -3.41 10.81 2.60
N LEU A 13 -2.35 11.30 1.97
CA LEU A 13 -1.62 10.57 0.93
C LEU A 13 -0.99 9.29 1.48
N LEU A 14 -0.36 9.35 2.66
CA LEU A 14 0.20 8.16 3.30
C LEU A 14 -0.89 7.12 3.61
N SER A 15 -2.07 7.56 4.06
CA SER A 15 -3.21 6.67 4.31
C SER A 15 -3.77 6.05 3.02
N ASP A 16 -3.80 6.82 1.94
CA ASP A 16 -4.25 6.36 0.63
C ASP A 16 -3.27 5.33 0.05
N THR A 17 -1.97 5.64 0.04
CA THR A 17 -0.91 4.70 -0.37
C THR A 17 -0.93 3.44 0.49
N TYR A 18 -1.05 3.54 1.80
CA TYR A 18 -1.16 2.37 2.68
C TYR A 18 -2.37 1.49 2.33
N SER A 19 -3.51 2.11 1.96
CA SER A 19 -4.67 1.40 1.45
C SER A 19 -4.40 0.73 0.10
N ALA A 20 -3.66 1.41 -0.78
CA ALA A 20 -3.26 0.88 -2.08
C ALA A 20 -2.36 -0.36 -1.93
N GLU A 21 -1.32 -0.31 -1.09
CA GLU A 21 -0.42 -1.46 -0.88
C GLU A 21 -1.17 -2.69 -0.35
N LYS A 22 -2.09 -2.49 0.60
CA LYS A 22 -2.94 -3.59 1.12
C LYS A 22 -3.85 -4.19 0.05
N GLN A 23 -4.33 -3.39 -0.90
CA GLN A 23 -5.10 -3.90 -2.04
C GLN A 23 -4.18 -4.63 -3.03
N LEU A 24 -3.00 -4.07 -3.30
CA LEU A 24 -2.02 -4.60 -4.24
C LEU A 24 -1.51 -5.98 -3.81
N THR A 25 -1.29 -6.25 -2.52
CA THR A 25 -0.91 -7.60 -2.06
C THR A 25 -1.90 -8.68 -2.52
N ARG A 26 -3.20 -8.41 -2.48
CA ARG A 26 -4.24 -9.33 -2.94
C ARG A 26 -4.26 -9.43 -4.46
N GLY A 27 -4.02 -8.31 -5.15
CA GLY A 27 -3.88 -8.25 -6.61
C GLY A 27 -2.71 -9.10 -7.10
N LEU A 28 -1.51 -8.88 -6.55
CA LEU A 28 -0.29 -9.61 -6.89
C LEU A 28 -0.44 -11.11 -6.66
N ALA A 29 -1.02 -11.54 -5.54
CA ALA A 29 -1.28 -12.95 -5.29
C ALA A 29 -2.22 -13.59 -6.34
N LYS A 30 -3.21 -12.84 -6.84
CA LYS A 30 -4.09 -13.31 -7.93
C LYS A 30 -3.35 -13.34 -9.27
N LEU A 31 -2.57 -12.32 -9.57
CA LEU A 31 -1.79 -12.21 -10.80
C LEU A 31 -0.73 -13.30 -10.90
N ALA A 32 -0.03 -13.60 -9.81
CA ALA A 32 0.95 -14.69 -9.74
C ALA A 32 0.33 -16.05 -10.09
N ARG A 33 -0.91 -16.32 -9.65
CA ARG A 33 -1.65 -17.55 -9.99
C ARG A 33 -2.19 -17.57 -11.42
N ALA A 34 -2.51 -16.40 -11.98
CA ALA A 34 -3.06 -16.27 -13.33
C ALA A 34 -1.97 -16.26 -14.42
N ALA A 35 -0.72 -15.95 -14.06
CA ALA A 35 0.39 -15.90 -14.98
C ALA A 35 0.73 -17.31 -15.53
N SER A 36 0.71 -17.46 -16.86
CA SER A 36 1.13 -18.69 -17.55
C SER A 36 2.65 -18.81 -17.70
N SER A 37 3.37 -17.70 -17.62
CA SER A 37 4.84 -17.66 -17.63
C SER A 37 5.38 -17.78 -16.21
N GLU A 38 6.25 -18.76 -15.98
CA GLU A 38 6.90 -18.98 -14.68
C GLU A 38 7.70 -17.74 -14.24
N LYS A 39 8.41 -17.09 -15.17
CA LYS A 39 9.17 -15.86 -14.88
C LYS A 39 8.27 -14.72 -14.42
N LEU A 40 7.08 -14.61 -15.03
CA LEU A 40 6.12 -13.58 -14.66
C LEU A 40 5.45 -13.89 -13.32
N SER A 41 5.10 -15.15 -13.06
CA SER A 41 4.59 -15.58 -11.76
C SER A 41 5.60 -15.30 -10.63
N ALA A 42 6.87 -15.65 -10.86
CA ALA A 42 7.96 -15.37 -9.93
C ALA A 42 8.14 -13.86 -9.66
N ALA A 43 8.04 -13.01 -10.70
CA ALA A 43 8.11 -11.56 -10.54
C ALA A 43 6.95 -11.02 -9.68
N PHE A 44 5.72 -11.50 -9.86
CA PHE A 44 4.60 -11.10 -9.01
C PHE A 44 4.75 -11.56 -7.56
N ASN A 45 5.30 -12.75 -7.32
CA ASN A 45 5.58 -13.24 -5.96
C ASN A 45 6.69 -12.43 -5.29
N ALA A 46 7.77 -12.12 -6.01
CA ALA A 46 8.84 -11.27 -5.49
C ALA A 46 8.32 -9.86 -5.14
N HIS A 47 7.49 -9.28 -6.01
CA HIS A 47 6.91 -7.98 -5.74
C HIS A 47 5.89 -8.02 -4.59
N LEU A 48 5.17 -9.14 -4.40
CA LEU A 48 4.29 -9.33 -3.24
C LEU A 48 5.07 -9.26 -1.92
N GLU A 49 6.23 -9.92 -1.84
CA GLU A 49 7.13 -9.84 -0.68
C GLU A 49 7.65 -8.41 -0.46
N GLU A 50 8.04 -7.74 -1.54
CA GLU A 50 8.45 -6.33 -1.48
C GLU A 50 7.34 -5.43 -0.93
N THR A 51 6.10 -5.59 -1.43
CA THR A 51 4.92 -4.84 -0.98
C THR A 51 4.63 -5.09 0.50
N GLN A 52 4.84 -6.30 1.02
CA GLN A 52 4.70 -6.58 2.45
C GLN A 52 5.73 -5.78 3.26
N GLY A 53 7.00 -5.75 2.83
CA GLY A 53 8.03 -4.93 3.46
C GLY A 53 7.77 -3.42 3.35
N GLN A 54 7.13 -2.96 2.27
CA GLN A 54 6.71 -1.56 2.14
C GLN A 54 5.59 -1.18 3.13
N ILE A 55 4.63 -2.08 3.37
CA ILE A 55 3.60 -1.91 4.41
C ILE A 55 4.26 -1.81 5.79
N GLU A 56 5.19 -2.70 6.11
CA GLU A 56 5.92 -2.68 7.39
C GLU A 56 6.71 -1.37 7.57
N ARG A 57 7.31 -0.84 6.50
CA ARG A 57 7.99 0.47 6.53
C ARG A 57 7.03 1.60 6.87
N ILE A 58 5.81 1.56 6.33
CA ILE A 58 4.78 2.55 6.67
C ILE A 58 4.38 2.40 8.14
N ASP A 59 4.20 1.18 8.63
CA ASP A 59 3.91 0.91 10.04
C ASP A 59 4.99 1.48 10.97
N GLN A 60 6.28 1.29 10.64
CA GLN A 60 7.41 1.89 11.37
C GLN A 60 7.38 3.41 11.40
N ILE A 61 7.06 4.08 10.28
CA ILE A 61 6.95 5.54 10.22
C ILE A 61 5.86 6.04 11.18
N ILE A 62 4.73 5.34 11.24
CA ILE A 62 3.60 5.71 12.11
C ILE A 62 3.97 5.53 13.58
N GLU A 63 4.72 4.48 13.92
CA GLU A 63 5.19 4.24 15.29
C GLU A 63 6.21 5.27 15.76
N GLN A 64 7.11 5.71 14.87
CA GLN A 64 8.17 6.68 15.18
C GLN A 64 7.63 8.10 15.35
N GLU A 65 6.55 8.45 14.64
CA GLU A 65 6.00 9.81 14.59
C GLU A 65 4.66 9.90 15.32
N SER A 66 4.70 10.27 16.60
CA SER A 66 3.52 10.36 17.49
C SER A 66 2.36 11.23 16.97
N GLY A 67 2.62 12.17 16.05
CA GLY A 67 1.62 13.02 15.42
C GLY A 67 0.93 12.40 14.19
N LEU A 68 1.48 11.31 13.65
CA LEU A 68 0.95 10.64 12.47
C LEU A 68 -0.05 9.54 12.87
N LYS A 69 -1.24 9.60 12.27
CA LYS A 69 -2.25 8.57 12.41
C LYS A 69 -2.86 8.27 11.06
N ILE A 70 -2.76 7.01 10.62
CA ILE A 70 -3.41 6.57 9.39
C ILE A 70 -4.92 6.67 9.54
N LYS A 71 -5.55 7.30 8.55
CA LYS A 71 -7.00 7.38 8.43
C LYS A 71 -7.47 6.13 7.68
N ARG A 72 -8.45 5.43 8.24
CA ARG A 72 -9.08 4.30 7.56
C ARG A 72 -9.81 4.79 6.31
N MET A 73 -9.27 4.51 5.14
CA MET A 73 -9.87 4.84 3.85
C MET A 73 -9.57 3.77 2.81
N LYS A 74 -10.29 3.84 1.69
CA LYS A 74 -10.04 2.99 0.52
C LYS A 74 -9.44 3.84 -0.59
N CYS A 75 -8.27 3.45 -1.08
CA CYS A 75 -7.71 4.04 -2.29
C CYS A 75 -8.52 3.57 -3.49
N VAL A 76 -9.31 4.48 -4.06
CA VAL A 76 -10.18 4.20 -5.21
C VAL A 76 -9.35 4.04 -6.49
N ALA A 77 -8.23 4.76 -6.60
CA ALA A 77 -7.35 4.66 -7.76
C ALA A 77 -6.72 3.27 -7.91
N MET A 78 -6.37 2.60 -6.80
CA MET A 78 -5.86 1.22 -6.81
C MET A 78 -6.98 0.18 -6.94
N GLU A 79 -8.22 0.52 -6.57
CA GLU A 79 -9.35 -0.39 -6.74
C GLU A 79 -9.75 -0.57 -8.22
N GLY A 80 -9.67 0.51 -9.00
CA GLY A 80 -10.03 0.53 -10.42
C GLY A 80 -9.09 -0.28 -11.29
#